data_AF-A0A521M6I7-F1
#
_entry.id   AF-A0A521M6I7-F1
#
_cell.length_a   1.000
_cell.length_b   1.000
_cell.length_c   1.000
_cell.angle_alpha   90.00
_cell.angle_beta   90.00
_cell.angle_gamma   90.00
#
_symmetry.space_group_name_H-M   'P 1'
#
loop_
_entity.id
_entity.type
_entity.pdbx_description
1 polymer ?
#
loop_
_entity_poly.entity_id
_entity_poly.type
_entity_poly.pdbx_seq_one_letter_code
_entity_poly.pdbx_strand_id
1 'polypeptide(L)'
;MRKIGDASFFRIVDRLLDPGVTRTPRARWSIDGVNWLRERHSYAGASHGFTIEVTTGTRAAKPGWTLVIVKEYWRDAGGESMKSPQWAHIEAGSRADVVAWLERQERRLENE
;
A
#
# COMPACT_ATOMS: atom_id res chain seq x y z
N MET A 1 -14.77 12.36 -7.31
CA MET A 1 -13.29 12.33 -7.46
C MET A 1 -12.69 11.64 -6.25
N ARG A 2 -12.13 10.43 -6.44
CA ARG A 2 -11.47 9.67 -5.38
C ARG A 2 -10.29 10.47 -4.80
N LYS A 3 -10.09 10.45 -3.48
CA LYS A 3 -8.95 11.08 -2.82
C LYS A 3 -7.90 10.04 -2.44
N ILE A 4 -6.66 10.31 -2.83
CA ILE A 4 -5.50 9.54 -2.34
C ILE A 4 -5.54 9.61 -0.80
N GLY A 5 -5.46 8.45 -0.16
CA GLY A 5 -5.53 8.35 1.29
C GLY A 5 -6.95 8.33 1.89
N ASP A 6 -8.02 8.31 1.09
CA ASP A 6 -9.37 8.05 1.61
C ASP A 6 -9.67 6.55 1.74
N ALA A 7 -10.76 6.21 2.44
CA ALA A 7 -11.15 4.81 2.67
C ALA A 7 -11.40 4.02 1.38
N SER A 8 -11.93 4.68 0.33
CA SER A 8 -12.21 4.02 -0.94
C SER A 8 -10.93 3.68 -1.70
N PHE A 9 -9.92 4.54 -1.62
CA PHE A 9 -8.57 4.30 -2.13
C PHE A 9 -7.94 3.10 -1.42
N PHE A 10 -7.96 3.06 -0.08
CA PHE A 10 -7.34 1.97 0.67
C PHE A 10 -8.00 0.62 0.42
N ARG A 11 -9.32 0.57 0.27
CA ARG A 11 -10.03 -0.67 -0.10
C ARG A 11 -9.48 -1.32 -1.36
N ILE A 12 -9.14 -0.52 -2.38
CA ILE A 12 -8.59 -1.03 -3.64
C ILE A 12 -7.14 -1.42 -3.47
N VAL A 13 -6.36 -0.59 -2.78
CA VAL A 13 -4.97 -0.89 -2.46
C VAL A 13 -4.86 -2.21 -1.71
N ASP A 14 -5.74 -2.46 -0.75
CA ASP A 14 -5.80 -3.71 0.01
C ASP A 14 -6.09 -4.90 -0.88
N ARG A 15 -7.07 -4.78 -1.78
CA ARG A 15 -7.42 -5.83 -2.74
C ARG A 15 -6.31 -6.09 -3.76
N LEU A 16 -5.67 -5.02 -4.25
CA LEU A 16 -4.66 -5.06 -5.29
C LEU A 16 -3.31 -5.56 -4.78
N LEU A 17 -2.95 -5.13 -3.56
CA LEU A 17 -1.67 -5.43 -2.94
C LEU A 17 -1.83 -6.51 -1.86
N ASP A 18 -2.94 -7.24 -1.85
CA ASP A 18 -3.11 -8.41 -1.00
C ASP A 18 -1.89 -9.32 -1.24
N PRO A 19 -1.05 -9.57 -0.22
CA PRO A 19 0.15 -10.38 -0.39
C PRO A 19 -0.13 -11.81 -0.88
N GLY A 20 -1.39 -12.24 -0.93
CA GLY A 20 -1.73 -13.64 -0.97
C GLY A 20 -1.33 -14.29 0.36
N VAL A 21 -2.04 -15.34 0.76
CA VAL A 21 -1.84 -16.02 2.05
C VAL A 21 -0.57 -16.90 2.02
N THR A 22 0.56 -16.34 1.60
CA THR A 22 1.85 -17.03 1.60
C THR A 22 2.62 -16.65 2.86
N ARG A 23 3.28 -17.65 3.46
CA ARG A 23 3.98 -17.55 4.76
C ARG A 23 5.10 -16.50 4.77
N THR A 24 5.51 -16.00 3.61
CA THR A 24 6.50 -14.92 3.45
C THR A 24 5.92 -13.85 2.53
N PRO A 25 5.64 -12.63 3.02
CA PRO A 25 5.15 -11.54 2.20
C PRO A 25 6.09 -11.26 1.03
N ARG A 26 5.54 -11.13 -0.18
CA ARG A 26 6.33 -10.82 -1.37
C ARG A 26 6.91 -9.40 -1.26
N ALA A 27 8.24 -9.29 -1.24
CA ALA A 27 8.91 -7.99 -1.11
C ALA A 27 8.92 -7.20 -2.43
N ARG A 28 8.92 -7.86 -3.59
CA ARG A 28 8.93 -7.20 -4.91
C ARG A 28 8.01 -7.91 -5.91
N TRP A 29 7.21 -7.14 -6.62
CA TRP A 29 6.31 -7.65 -7.67
C TRP A 29 6.01 -6.57 -8.71
N SER A 30 5.31 -6.92 -9.77
CA SER A 30 4.87 -5.96 -10.77
C SER A 30 3.41 -6.22 -11.16
N ILE A 31 2.66 -5.14 -11.39
CA ILE A 31 1.27 -5.18 -11.85
C ILE A 31 1.13 -4.14 -12.95
N ASP A 32 0.72 -4.55 -14.15
CA ASP A 32 0.38 -3.64 -15.27
C ASP A 32 1.41 -2.53 -15.51
N GLY A 33 2.69 -2.90 -15.57
CA GLY A 33 3.80 -1.97 -15.81
C GLY A 33 4.21 -1.10 -14.60
N VAL A 34 3.69 -1.37 -13.42
CA VAL A 34 4.10 -0.76 -12.14
C VAL A 34 4.92 -1.77 -11.35
N ASN A 35 6.13 -1.39 -10.97
CA ASN A 35 6.98 -2.17 -10.08
C ASN A 35 6.69 -1.79 -8.64
N TRP A 36 6.40 -2.77 -7.80
CA TRP A 36 6.09 -2.62 -6.40
C TRP A 36 7.22 -3.17 -5.53
N LEU A 37 7.55 -2.42 -4.49
CA LEU A 37 8.47 -2.80 -3.42
C LEU A 37 7.73 -2.66 -2.10
N ARG A 38 7.80 -3.69 -1.25
CA ARG A 38 7.31 -3.65 0.12
C ARG A 38 8.47 -3.83 1.09
N GLU A 39 8.56 -2.92 2.04
CA GLU A 39 9.48 -2.94 3.16
C GLU A 39 8.68 -3.01 4.46
N ARG A 40 9.16 -3.83 5.39
CA ARG A 40 8.50 -4.01 6.69
C ARG A 40 9.52 -3.80 7.80
N HIS A 41 9.21 -2.87 8.69
CA HIS A 41 9.99 -2.58 9.89
C HIS A 41 9.16 -2.95 11.11
N SER A 42 9.77 -3.61 12.08
CA SER A 42 9.08 -3.94 13.32
C SER A 42 9.93 -3.54 14.51
N TYR A 43 9.25 -3.02 15.53
CA TYR A 43 9.82 -2.68 16.81
C TYR A 43 9.00 -3.36 17.90
N ALA A 44 9.68 -3.93 18.89
CA ALA A 44 9.08 -4.56 20.05
C ALA A 44 9.78 -4.03 21.30
N GLY A 45 9.09 -3.18 22.06
CA GLY A 45 9.55 -2.62 23.32
C GLY A 45 8.70 -3.12 24.50
N ALA A 46 9.11 -2.74 25.72
CA ALA A 46 8.47 -3.19 26.94
C ALA A 46 7.04 -2.64 27.15
N SER A 47 6.75 -1.44 26.62
CA SER A 47 5.44 -0.78 26.77
C SER A 47 4.58 -0.81 25.51
N HIS A 48 5.21 -0.98 24.35
CA HIS A 48 4.55 -0.97 23.05
C HIS A 48 5.43 -1.63 21.99
N GLY A 49 4.79 -2.03 20.91
CA GLY A 49 5.45 -2.42 19.67
C GLY A 49 4.73 -1.81 18.48
N PHE A 50 5.40 -1.85 17.33
CA PHE A 50 4.75 -1.49 16.08
C PHE A 50 5.32 -2.28 14.92
N THR A 51 4.51 -2.41 13.88
CA THR A 51 4.96 -2.80 12.55
C THR A 51 4.60 -1.68 11.58
N ILE A 52 5.56 -1.24 10.77
CA ILE A 52 5.33 -0.31 9.66
C ILE A 52 5.57 -1.07 8.38
N GLU A 53 4.59 -1.04 7.48
CA GLU A 53 4.71 -1.53 6.11
C GLU A 53 4.70 -0.34 5.14
N VAL A 54 5.79 -0.18 4.40
CA VAL A 54 5.95 0.81 3.35
C VAL A 54 5.87 0.09 2.02
N THR A 55 4.90 0.44 1.19
CA THR A 55 4.75 -0.12 -0.15
C THR A 55 4.87 0.99 -1.20
N THR A 56 5.87 0.85 -2.07
CA THR A 56 6.23 1.84 -3.09
C THR A 56 5.95 1.28 -4.47
N GLY A 57 5.05 1.90 -5.22
CA GLY A 57 4.73 1.59 -6.61
C GLY A 57 5.38 2.59 -7.54
N THR A 58 6.19 2.12 -8.49
CA THR A 58 6.90 2.95 -9.47
C THR A 58 6.50 2.55 -10.88
N ARG A 59 5.94 3.49 -11.63
CA ARG A 59 5.72 3.38 -13.06
C ARG A 59 6.75 4.22 -13.81
N ALA A 60 7.71 3.57 -14.46
CA ALA A 60 8.74 4.27 -15.23
C ALA A 60 8.24 4.79 -16.60
N ALA A 61 7.27 4.08 -17.20
CA ALA A 61 6.70 4.45 -18.49
C ALA A 61 5.86 5.73 -18.39
N LYS A 62 5.93 6.61 -19.41
CA LYS A 62 5.18 7.87 -19.42
C LYS A 62 3.66 7.63 -19.60
N PRO A 63 2.80 8.34 -18.85
CA PRO A 63 3.15 9.22 -17.73
C PRO A 63 3.61 8.40 -16.52
N GLY A 64 4.83 8.72 -16.05
CA GLY A 64 5.49 8.04 -14.95
C GLY A 64 5.10 8.63 -13.61
N TRP A 65 5.05 7.79 -12.58
CA TRP A 65 4.67 8.18 -11.23
C TRP A 65 5.26 7.25 -10.17
N THR A 66 5.36 7.77 -8.95
CA THR A 66 5.76 7.03 -7.76
C THR A 66 4.72 7.26 -6.66
N LEU A 67 4.12 6.18 -6.18
CA LEU A 67 3.13 6.17 -5.10
C LEU A 67 3.73 5.45 -3.89
N VAL A 68 3.71 6.09 -2.74
CA VAL A 68 4.09 5.51 -1.46
C VAL A 68 2.82 5.30 -0.63
N ILE A 69 2.65 4.10 -0.09
CA ILE A 69 1.59 3.73 0.83
C ILE A 69 2.23 3.27 2.12
N VAL A 70 1.81 3.84 3.24
CA VAL A 70 2.31 3.47 4.57
C VAL A 70 1.14 2.98 5.41
N LYS A 71 1.34 1.82 6.02
CA LYS A 71 0.44 1.26 7.02
C LYS A 71 1.22 1.01 8.30
N GLU A 72 0.69 1.48 9.41
CA GLU A 72 1.29 1.27 10.72
C GLU A 72 0.35 0.41 11.54
N TYR A 73 0.92 -0.48 12.37
CA TYR A 73 0.18 -1.41 13.22
C TYR A 73 0.76 -1.31 14.62
N TRP A 74 0.15 -0.49 15.45
CA TRP A 74 0.57 -0.23 16.82
C TRP A 74 -0.07 -1.22 17.79
N ARG A 75 0.75 -1.71 18.73
CA ARG A 75 0.35 -2.69 19.74
C ARG A 75 0.86 -2.25 21.10
N ASP A 76 0.10 -2.55 22.14
CA ASP A 76 0.57 -2.38 23.52
C ASP A 76 1.54 -3.49 23.94
N ALA A 77 1.96 -3.47 25.21
CA ALA A 77 2.85 -4.49 25.78
C ALA A 77 2.24 -5.90 25.79
N GLY A 78 0.92 -6.02 25.86
CA GLY A 78 0.19 -7.29 25.79
C GLY A 78 0.00 -7.81 24.37
N GLY A 79 0.35 -7.00 23.36
CA GLY A 79 0.16 -7.30 21.95
C GLY A 79 -1.22 -6.91 21.43
N GLU A 80 -2.06 -6.25 22.23
CA GLU A 80 -3.37 -5.76 21.79
C GLU A 80 -3.21 -4.58 20.84
N SER A 81 -4.07 -4.54 19.81
CA SER A 81 -4.05 -3.49 18.79
C SER A 81 -4.48 -2.15 19.38
N MET A 82 -3.62 -1.14 19.30
CA MET A 82 -3.90 0.22 19.76
C MET A 82 -4.44 1.11 18.63
N LYS A 83 -3.69 1.17 17.52
CA LYS A 83 -4.01 2.01 16.35
C LYS A 83 -3.44 1.40 15.08
N SER A 84 -4.14 1.60 13.98
CA SER A 84 -3.68 1.17 12.66
C SER A 84 -3.81 2.29 11.62
N PRO A 85 -3.06 3.39 11.73
CA PRO A 85 -3.14 4.48 10.77
C PRO A 85 -2.59 4.02 9.41
N GLN A 86 -3.17 4.58 8.36
CA GLN A 86 -2.71 4.37 7.00
C GLN A 86 -2.78 5.69 6.24
N TRP A 87 -1.78 5.94 5.41
CA TRP A 87 -1.69 7.13 4.58
C TRP A 87 -0.97 6.81 3.28
N ALA A 88 -1.13 7.70 2.29
CA ALA A 88 -0.50 7.54 1.01
C ALA A 88 -0.04 8.89 0.48
N HIS A 89 1.08 8.87 -0.25
CA HIS A 89 1.73 10.05 -0.79
C HIS A 89 2.18 9.77 -2.23
N ILE A 90 2.02 10.75 -3.12
CA ILE A 90 2.56 10.68 -4.48
C ILE A 90 3.88 11.43 -4.46
N GLU A 91 4.97 10.69 -4.48
CA GLU A 91 6.33 11.23 -4.45
C GLU A 91 6.69 11.90 -5.79
N ALA A 92 6.18 11.35 -6.89
CA ALA A 92 6.42 11.88 -8.23
C ALA A 92 5.26 11.58 -9.20
N GLY A 93 5.08 12.44 -10.21
CA GLY A 93 4.04 12.30 -11.22
C GLY A 93 2.71 12.96 -10.82
N SER A 94 1.64 12.67 -11.58
CA SER A 94 0.33 13.29 -11.35
C SER A 94 -0.62 12.38 -10.58
N ARG A 95 -1.44 13.00 -9.72
CA ARG A 95 -2.54 12.32 -9.02
C ARG A 95 -3.56 11.72 -9.97
N ALA A 96 -3.82 12.39 -11.10
CA ALA A 96 -4.76 11.91 -12.11
C ALA A 96 -4.29 10.59 -12.71
N ASP A 97 -2.99 10.46 -13.00
CA ASP A 97 -2.43 9.24 -13.59
C ASP A 97 -2.46 8.05 -12.63
N VAL A 98 -2.17 8.29 -11.34
CA VAL A 98 -2.26 7.27 -10.29
C VAL A 98 -3.70 6.79 -10.12
N VAL A 99 -4.66 7.71 -10.01
CA VAL A 99 -6.08 7.37 -9.86
C VAL A 99 -6.59 6.63 -11.09
N ALA A 100 -6.28 7.10 -12.30
CA ALA A 100 -6.67 6.45 -13.55
C ALA A 100 -6.08 5.04 -13.67
N TRP A 101 -4.86 4.81 -13.19
CA TRP A 101 -4.27 3.47 -13.14
C TRP A 101 -4.99 2.56 -12.14
N LEU A 102 -5.27 3.05 -10.93
CA LEU A 102 -6.00 2.28 -9.91
C LEU A 102 -7.41 1.89 -10.37
N GLU A 103 -8.15 2.82 -10.99
CA GLU A 103 -9.48 2.53 -11.53
C GLU A 103 -9.44 1.47 -12.65
N ARG A 104 -8.39 1.43 -13.47
CA ARG A 104 -8.20 0.35 -14.45
C ARG A 104 -7.98 -0.99 -13.76
N GLN A 105 -7.22 -1.04 -12.65
CA GLN A 105 -7.03 -2.29 -11.92
C GLN A 105 -8.30 -2.75 -11.20
N GLU A 106 -9.05 -1.82 -10.59
CA GLU A 106 -10.34 -2.12 -9.94
C GLU A 106 -11.30 -2.78 -10.94
N ARG A 107 -11.45 -2.20 -12.14
CA ARG A 107 -12.27 -2.80 -13.21
C ARG A 107 -11.78 -4.16 -13.68
N ARG A 108 -10.47 -4.45 -13.64
CA ARG A 108 -9.95 -5.79 -13.99
C ARG A 108 -10.32 -6.81 -12.92
N LEU A 109 -10.14 -6.46 -11.66
CA LEU A 109 -10.49 -7.30 -10.51
C LEU A 109 -12.00 -7.55 -10.36
N GLU A 110 -12.87 -6.70 -10.94
CA GLU A 110 -14.32 -6.93 -10.99
C GLU A 110 -14.75 -7.92 -12.08
N ASN A 111 -13.90 -8.15 -13.09
CA ASN A 111 -14.17 -9.03 -14.23
C ASN A 111 -13.47 -10.41 -14.12
N GLU A 112 -12.74 -10.64 -13.03
CA GLU A 112 -12.12 -11.93 -12.66
C GLU A 112 -12.96 -12.64 -11.59
#